data_AF-A0A355BEX2-F1
#
_entry.id   AF-A0A355BEX2-F1
#
_cell.length_a   1.000
_cell.length_b   1.000
_cell.length_c   1.000
_cell.angle_alpha   90.00
_cell.angle_beta   90.00
_cell.angle_gamma   90.00
#
_symmetry.space_group_name_H-M   'P 1'
#
loop_
_entity.id
_entity.type
_entity.pdbx_description
1 polymer ?
#
loop_
_entity_poly.entity_id
_entity_poly.type
_entity_poly.pdbx_seq_one_letter_code
_entity_poly.pdbx_strand_id
1 'polypeptide(L)'
;MKKKCFLFFLFCLQFVSAQKWNLHIQGIDSDQHQIIDSIMYNKKHQTLALLMAEKKVFENKLLQNGYFESKLVHEKKINDSIFSFTYNLNKQTKIILIDVTLNDDERKLLNLEEKKLRLRPNQVSSFLEQGVSTLEKKGYALAQLQLTHFISDGTL
;
A
#
# COMPACT_ATOMS: atom_id res chain seq x y z
N MET A 1 -1.44 -59.33 14.89
CA MET A 1 -2.20 -58.09 15.19
C MET A 1 -1.33 -56.86 15.51
N LYS A 2 -0.12 -57.00 16.07
CA LYS A 2 0.76 -55.87 16.43
C LYS A 2 1.24 -55.01 15.23
N LYS A 3 1.51 -55.62 14.07
CA LYS A 3 1.97 -54.91 12.84
C LYS A 3 0.91 -54.00 12.21
N LYS A 4 -0.39 -54.36 12.31
CA LYS A 4 -1.50 -53.54 11.79
C LYS A 4 -1.72 -52.29 12.65
N CYS A 5 -1.46 -52.39 13.96
CA CYS A 5 -1.55 -51.27 14.90
C CYS A 5 -0.44 -50.22 14.64
N PHE A 6 0.77 -50.68 14.31
CA PHE A 6 1.89 -49.80 13.93
C PHE A 6 1.60 -49.00 12.64
N LEU A 7 0.95 -49.63 11.66
CA LEU A 7 0.56 -48.95 10.41
C LEU A 7 -0.50 -47.87 10.64
N PHE A 8 -1.43 -48.11 11.58
CA PHE A 8 -2.45 -47.14 11.98
C PHE A 8 -1.83 -45.93 12.70
N PHE A 9 -0.82 -46.15 13.54
CA PHE A 9 -0.07 -45.07 14.21
C PHE A 9 0.66 -44.17 13.22
N LEU A 10 1.18 -44.70 12.12
CA LEU A 10 1.86 -43.92 11.07
C LEU A 10 0.89 -43.00 10.30
N PHE A 11 -0.39 -43.39 10.17
CA PHE A 11 -1.40 -42.62 9.44
C PHE A 11 -1.92 -41.42 10.26
N CYS A 12 -1.88 -41.49 11.60
CA CYS A 12 -2.26 -40.39 12.48
C CYS A 12 -1.23 -39.24 12.53
N LEU A 13 -0.02 -39.42 12.00
CA LEU A 13 1.05 -38.40 11.98
C LEU A 13 0.91 -37.39 10.83
N GLN A 14 -0.15 -37.47 10.02
CA GLN A 14 -0.41 -36.56 8.90
C GLN A 14 -0.91 -35.16 9.33
N PHE A 15 -1.00 -34.86 10.63
CA PHE A 15 -1.25 -33.50 11.13
C PHE A 15 0.03 -32.65 10.99
N VAL A 16 0.40 -32.37 9.73
CA VAL A 16 1.46 -31.42 9.40
C VAL A 16 0.97 -30.03 9.79
N SER A 17 1.59 -29.46 10.82
CA SER A 17 1.47 -28.02 11.08
C SER A 17 2.11 -27.27 9.91
N ALA A 18 1.30 -26.65 9.06
CA ALA A 18 1.82 -25.82 7.98
C ALA A 18 2.69 -24.68 8.56
N GLN A 19 3.92 -24.56 8.06
CA GLN A 19 4.85 -23.51 8.45
C GLN A 19 4.24 -22.14 8.11
N LYS A 20 4.00 -21.32 9.14
CA LYS A 20 3.50 -19.95 8.97
C LYS A 20 4.69 -18.99 8.84
N TRP A 21 4.64 -18.14 7.83
CA TRP A 21 5.62 -17.10 7.58
C TRP A 21 5.23 -15.83 8.34
N ASN A 22 6.19 -15.22 9.03
CA ASN A 22 5.98 -13.99 9.77
C ASN A 22 6.69 -12.83 9.06
N LEU A 23 5.97 -11.73 8.93
CA LEU A 23 6.43 -10.49 8.36
C LEU A 23 6.71 -9.50 9.48
N HIS A 24 7.90 -8.93 9.49
CA HIS A 24 8.28 -7.84 10.37
C HIS A 24 8.69 -6.65 9.51
N ILE A 25 8.01 -5.52 9.69
CA ILE A 25 8.36 -4.26 9.02
C ILE A 25 8.77 -3.27 10.10
N GLN A 26 9.91 -2.61 9.89
CA GLN A 26 10.50 -1.70 10.85
C GLN A 26 11.02 -0.41 10.19
N GLY A 27 10.97 0.69 10.93
CA GLY A 27 11.60 1.94 10.53
C GLY A 27 13.11 1.92 10.77
N ILE A 28 13.84 2.84 10.14
CA ILE A 28 15.28 3.01 10.38
C ILE A 28 15.59 3.59 11.77
N ASP A 29 14.67 4.35 12.33
CA ASP A 29 14.74 4.96 13.66
C ASP A 29 13.45 4.68 14.46
N SER A 30 13.44 5.04 15.74
CA SER A 30 12.31 4.81 16.65
C SER A 30 11.04 5.56 16.22
N ASP A 31 11.18 6.77 15.69
CA ASP A 31 10.05 7.62 15.30
C ASP A 31 9.35 7.05 14.05
N GLN A 32 10.14 6.65 13.05
CA GLN A 32 9.66 5.97 11.85
C GLN A 32 9.08 4.59 12.18
N HIS A 33 9.66 3.88 13.15
CA HIS A 33 9.08 2.61 13.59
C HIS A 33 7.68 2.80 14.17
N GLN A 34 7.47 3.82 15.00
CA GLN A 34 6.16 4.16 15.55
C GLN A 34 5.15 4.55 14.46
N ILE A 35 5.60 5.26 13.43
CA ILE A 35 4.78 5.58 12.25
C ILE A 35 4.36 4.29 11.53
N ILE A 36 5.29 3.36 11.30
CA ILE A 36 4.99 2.08 10.63
C ILE A 36 4.00 1.23 11.44
N ASP A 37 4.15 1.18 12.76
CA ASP A 37 3.21 0.47 13.63
C ASP A 37 1.79 1.04 13.53
N SER A 38 1.67 2.34 13.26
CA SER A 38 0.38 3.02 13.08
C SER A 38 -0.32 2.67 11.76
N ILE A 39 0.43 2.27 10.73
CA ILE A 39 -0.12 1.99 9.37
C ILE A 39 -0.78 0.60 9.28
N MET A 40 -0.54 -0.27 10.27
CA MET A 40 -1.05 -1.65 10.40
C MET A 40 -0.79 -2.56 9.18
N TYR A 41 -0.28 -3.75 9.43
CA TYR A 41 -0.06 -4.78 8.42
C TYR A 41 -0.26 -6.18 9.00
N ASN A 42 -0.56 -7.14 8.13
CA ASN A 42 -0.71 -8.53 8.55
C ASN A 42 0.68 -9.11 8.85
N LYS A 43 0.89 -9.56 10.09
CA LYS A 43 2.19 -10.11 10.51
C LYS A 43 2.38 -11.58 10.15
N LYS A 44 1.33 -12.31 9.77
CA LYS A 44 1.36 -13.77 9.58
C LYS A 44 0.73 -14.16 8.25
N HIS A 45 1.41 -15.03 7.51
CA HIS A 45 1.01 -15.50 6.20
C HIS A 45 1.20 -17.01 6.07
N GLN A 46 0.34 -17.64 5.26
CA GLN A 46 0.42 -19.08 5.01
C GLN A 46 1.56 -19.43 4.04
N THR A 47 1.93 -18.52 3.15
CA THR A 47 2.95 -18.75 2.12
C THR A 47 3.85 -17.52 1.97
N LEU A 48 5.05 -17.74 1.43
CA LEU A 48 5.99 -16.66 1.11
C LEU A 48 5.42 -15.71 0.05
N ALA A 49 4.66 -16.22 -0.92
CA ALA A 49 4.03 -15.41 -1.95
C ALA A 49 3.03 -14.39 -1.35
N LEU A 50 2.22 -14.82 -0.38
CA LEU A 50 1.29 -13.94 0.33
C LEU A 50 2.02 -12.88 1.17
N LEU A 51 3.17 -13.24 1.77
CA LEU A 51 4.02 -12.30 2.50
C LEU A 51 4.57 -11.21 1.56
N MET A 52 5.05 -11.59 0.38
CA MET A 52 5.53 -10.63 -0.62
C MET A 52 4.39 -9.77 -1.19
N ALA A 53 3.18 -10.32 -1.30
CA ALA A 53 2.00 -9.54 -1.67
C ALA A 53 1.64 -8.53 -0.57
N GLU A 54 1.66 -8.92 0.70
CA GLU A 54 1.43 -8.00 1.83
C GLU A 54 2.47 -6.88 1.87
N LYS A 55 3.75 -7.17 1.59
CA LYS A 55 4.80 -6.14 1.45
C LYS A 55 4.40 -5.08 0.42
N LYS A 56 3.91 -5.49 -0.75
CA LYS A 56 3.43 -4.55 -1.79
C LYS A 56 2.21 -3.76 -1.33
N VAL A 57 1.28 -4.41 -0.62
CA VAL A 57 0.11 -3.71 -0.03
C VAL A 57 0.58 -2.66 0.97
N PHE A 58 1.56 -2.98 1.81
CA PHE A 58 2.14 -2.04 2.75
C PHE A 58 2.83 -0.86 2.05
N GLU A 59 3.63 -1.11 1.00
CA GLU A 59 4.24 -0.05 0.19
C GLU A 59 3.18 0.87 -0.44
N ASN A 60 2.06 0.31 -0.93
CA ASN A 60 0.94 1.11 -1.42
C ASN A 60 0.30 1.96 -0.31
N LYS A 61 0.17 1.43 0.91
CA LYS A 61 -0.31 2.21 2.06
C LYS A 61 0.66 3.36 2.39
N LEU A 62 1.97 3.16 2.31
CA LEU A 62 2.94 4.24 2.49
C LEU A 62 2.71 5.37 1.48
N LEU A 63 2.53 5.02 0.20
CA LEU A 63 2.23 5.99 -0.85
C LEU A 63 0.92 6.75 -0.58
N GLN A 64 -0.14 6.03 -0.21
CA GLN A 64 -1.44 6.65 0.14
C GLN A 64 -1.35 7.56 1.36
N ASN A 65 -0.41 7.31 2.28
CA ASN A 65 -0.16 8.18 3.44
C ASN A 65 0.82 9.32 3.15
N GLY A 66 1.29 9.48 1.90
CA GLY A 66 2.16 10.58 1.48
C GLY A 66 3.65 10.33 1.63
N TYR A 67 4.09 9.09 1.87
CA TYR A 67 5.51 8.72 1.93
C TYR A 67 6.01 8.31 0.54
N PHE A 68 5.97 9.25 -0.41
CA PHE A 68 6.33 9.02 -1.82
C PHE A 68 7.80 8.67 -2.02
N GLU A 69 8.67 9.16 -1.15
CA GLU A 69 10.12 8.92 -1.19
C GLU A 69 10.55 7.76 -0.28
N SER A 70 9.61 6.97 0.24
CA SER A 70 9.95 5.84 1.09
C SER A 70 10.79 4.80 0.33
N LYS A 71 11.81 4.26 0.99
CA LYS A 71 12.74 3.28 0.40
C LYS A 71 12.99 2.12 1.32
N LEU A 72 13.06 0.92 0.73
CA LEU A 72 13.55 -0.27 1.42
C LEU A 72 15.07 -0.16 1.57
N VAL A 73 15.55 -0.17 2.81
CA VAL A 73 16.98 -0.06 3.14
C VAL A 73 17.61 -1.43 3.31
N HIS A 74 16.92 -2.32 4.04
CA HIS A 74 17.39 -3.67 4.30
C HIS A 74 16.27 -4.69 4.20
N GLU A 75 16.60 -5.85 3.64
CA GLU A 75 15.79 -7.06 3.70
C GLU A 75 16.63 -8.14 4.36
N LYS A 76 16.08 -8.77 5.40
CA LYS A 76 16.75 -9.83 6.14
C LYS A 76 15.79 -10.97 6.47
N LYS A 77 16.19 -12.18 6.10
CA LYS A 77 15.60 -13.41 6.65
C LYS A 77 16.21 -13.65 8.04
N ILE A 78 15.43 -13.50 9.11
CA ILE A 78 15.90 -13.70 10.49
C ILE A 78 16.06 -15.19 10.77
N ASN A 79 15.13 -16.01 10.29
CA ASN A 79 15.18 -17.47 10.36
C ASN A 79 14.31 -18.07 9.23
N ASP A 80 14.11 -19.38 9.24
CA ASP A 80 13.36 -20.09 8.19
C ASP A 80 11.89 -19.70 8.05
N SER A 81 11.32 -18.92 8.96
CA SER A 81 9.92 -18.51 8.95
C SER A 81 9.70 -17.02 9.18
N ILE A 82 10.76 -16.20 9.29
CA ILE A 82 10.65 -14.78 9.65
C ILE A 82 11.44 -13.94 8.64
N PHE A 83 10.73 -13.02 7.97
CA PHE A 83 11.31 -11.98 7.13
C PHE A 83 11.16 -10.62 7.78
N SER A 84 12.22 -9.84 7.73
CA SER A 84 12.29 -8.48 8.23
C SER A 84 12.65 -7.52 7.12
N PHE A 85 11.88 -6.44 6.99
CA PHE A 85 12.09 -5.36 6.04
C PHE A 85 12.24 -4.04 6.79
N THR A 86 13.36 -3.38 6.58
CA THR A 86 13.64 -2.05 7.14
C THR A 86 13.40 -0.98 6.09
N TYR A 87 12.50 -0.05 6.38
CA TYR A 87 12.21 1.09 5.52
C TYR A 87 12.77 2.38 6.11
N ASN A 88 13.22 3.26 5.22
CA ASN A 88 13.37 4.67 5.51
C ASN A 88 12.21 5.39 4.83
N LEU A 89 11.32 5.97 5.65
CA LEU A 89 10.10 6.63 5.20
C LEU A 89 10.36 7.99 4.53
N ASN A 90 11.48 8.64 4.85
CA ASN A 90 11.77 10.02 4.46
C ASN A 90 10.64 10.99 4.87
N LYS A 91 10.57 12.17 4.25
CA LYS A 91 9.59 13.20 4.59
C LYS A 91 8.20 12.80 4.10
N GLN A 92 7.20 13.05 4.93
CA GLN A 92 5.80 12.87 4.56
C GLN A 92 5.27 14.10 3.82
N THR A 93 4.73 13.90 2.61
CA THR A 93 3.94 14.92 1.91
C THR A 93 2.54 14.96 2.50
N LYS A 94 2.20 16.02 3.25
CA LYS A 94 0.90 16.14 3.92
C LYS A 94 -0.22 16.64 3.01
N ILE A 95 0.13 17.48 2.04
CA ILE A 95 -0.80 18.17 1.14
C ILE A 95 -0.24 18.10 -0.27
N ILE A 96 -1.12 17.82 -1.22
CA ILE A 96 -0.88 17.90 -2.65
C ILE A 96 -1.68 19.09 -3.17
N LEU A 97 -0.98 20.01 -3.83
CA LEU A 97 -1.58 21.12 -4.55
C LEU A 97 -1.80 20.69 -5.99
N ILE A 98 -3.04 20.80 -6.45
CA ILE A 98 -3.43 20.48 -7.83
C ILE A 98 -3.89 21.77 -8.48
N ASP A 99 -3.12 22.24 -9.45
CA ASP A 99 -3.53 23.34 -10.32
C ASP A 99 -4.29 22.76 -11.52
N VAL A 100 -5.58 23.10 -11.62
CA VAL A 100 -6.47 22.62 -12.67
C VAL A 100 -6.29 23.49 -13.92
N THR A 101 -5.65 22.92 -14.94
CA THR A 101 -5.38 23.58 -16.23
C THR A 101 -6.52 23.45 -17.24
N LEU A 102 -7.61 22.78 -16.86
CA LEU A 102 -8.80 22.59 -17.68
C LEU A 102 -9.50 23.92 -18.01
N ASN A 103 -10.16 23.97 -19.17
CA ASN A 103 -10.96 25.13 -19.54
C ASN A 103 -12.24 25.25 -18.68
N ASP A 104 -12.95 26.37 -18.78
CA ASP A 104 -14.11 26.63 -17.93
C ASP A 104 -15.26 25.64 -18.13
N ASP A 105 -15.44 25.11 -19.34
CA ASP A 105 -16.50 24.14 -19.64
C ASP A 105 -16.16 22.74 -19.11
N GLU A 106 -14.91 22.30 -19.27
CA GLU A 106 -14.38 21.07 -18.68
C GLU A 106 -14.45 21.09 -17.15
N ARG A 107 -14.16 22.24 -16.52
CA ARG A 107 -14.33 22.41 -15.07
C ARG A 107 -15.77 22.29 -14.62
N LYS A 108 -16.72 22.86 -15.36
CA LYS A 108 -18.16 22.68 -15.09
C LYS A 108 -18.59 21.22 -15.25
N LEU A 109 -18.00 20.48 -16.20
CA LEU A 109 -18.24 19.04 -16.33
C LEU A 109 -17.81 18.25 -15.09
N LEU A 110 -16.75 18.69 -14.41
CA LEU A 110 -16.26 18.09 -13.17
C LEU A 110 -16.82 18.73 -11.88
N ASN A 111 -17.71 19.72 -12.01
CA ASN A 111 -18.24 20.52 -10.90
C ASN A 111 -17.12 21.17 -10.06
N LEU A 112 -16.03 21.63 -10.71
CA LEU A 112 -14.90 22.28 -10.05
C LEU A 112 -15.03 23.80 -10.08
N GLU A 113 -15.31 24.40 -8.92
CA GLU A 113 -15.42 25.84 -8.76
C GLU A 113 -14.03 26.52 -8.74
N GLU A 114 -13.08 25.93 -8.02
CA GLU A 114 -11.73 26.47 -7.84
C GLU A 114 -10.73 25.92 -8.86
N LYS A 115 -9.80 26.77 -9.30
CA LYS A 115 -8.66 26.38 -10.16
C LYS A 115 -7.53 25.70 -9.38
N LYS A 116 -7.53 25.81 -8.05
CA LYS A 116 -6.50 25.25 -7.18
C LYS A 116 -7.14 24.37 -6.14
N LEU A 117 -6.75 23.10 -6.07
CA LEU A 117 -7.27 22.16 -5.09
C LEU A 117 -6.17 21.78 -4.10
N ARG A 118 -6.57 21.63 -2.84
CA ARG A 118 -5.70 21.18 -1.74
C ARG A 118 -6.23 19.85 -1.23
N LEU A 119 -5.53 18.78 -1.55
CA LEU A 119 -5.94 17.41 -1.16
C LEU A 119 -4.87 16.76 -0.30
N ARG A 120 -5.28 15.89 0.63
CA ARG A 120 -4.35 14.95 1.26
C ARG A 120 -4.04 13.80 0.29
N PRO A 121 -2.85 13.18 0.34
CA PRO A 121 -2.50 12.04 -0.51
C PRO A 121 -3.55 10.93 -0.57
N ASN A 122 -4.13 10.58 0.58
CA ASN A 122 -5.14 9.53 0.68
C ASN A 122 -6.49 9.90 0.04
N GLN A 123 -6.72 11.16 -0.30
CA GLN A 123 -7.95 11.64 -0.95
C GLN A 123 -7.81 11.72 -2.47
N VAL A 124 -6.59 11.74 -3.01
CA VAL A 124 -6.36 11.98 -4.44
C VAL A 124 -6.98 10.88 -5.31
N SER A 125 -6.79 9.61 -4.99
CA SER A 125 -7.39 8.51 -5.76
C SER A 125 -8.91 8.60 -5.78
N SER A 126 -9.51 8.83 -4.60
CA SER A 126 -10.97 8.96 -4.48
C SER A 126 -11.50 10.17 -5.26
N PHE A 127 -10.77 11.29 -5.25
CA PHE A 127 -11.13 12.47 -6.04
C PHE A 127 -11.15 12.18 -7.55
N LEU A 128 -10.12 11.50 -8.07
CA LEU A 128 -10.06 11.13 -9.49
C LEU A 128 -11.17 10.16 -9.88
N GLU A 129 -11.43 9.13 -9.06
CA GLU A 129 -12.51 8.16 -9.28
C GLU A 129 -13.89 8.83 -9.28
N GLN A 130 -14.13 9.76 -8.35
CA GLN A 130 -15.37 10.54 -8.30
C GLN A 130 -15.51 11.44 -9.53
N GLY A 131 -14.42 12.03 -10.00
CA GLY A 131 -14.39 12.81 -11.24
C GLY A 131 -14.77 11.98 -12.46
N VAL A 132 -14.16 10.80 -12.62
CA VAL A 132 -14.50 9.86 -13.71
C VAL A 132 -15.96 9.43 -13.62
N SER A 133 -16.44 9.04 -12.43
CA SER A 133 -17.85 8.66 -12.23
C SER A 133 -18.82 9.80 -12.56
N THR A 134 -18.44 11.04 -12.31
CA THR A 134 -19.24 12.22 -12.68
C THR A 134 -19.31 12.38 -14.20
N LEU A 135 -18.20 12.18 -14.91
CA LEU A 135 -18.17 12.22 -16.37
C LEU A 135 -18.99 11.09 -16.99
N GLU A 136 -18.89 9.87 -16.47
CA GLU A 136 -19.68 8.72 -16.91
C GLU A 136 -21.18 8.99 -16.79
N LYS A 137 -21.63 9.52 -15.64
CA LYS A 137 -23.04 9.90 -15.41
C LYS A 137 -23.52 11.00 -16.37
N LYS A 138 -22.61 11.82 -16.87
CA LYS A 138 -22.89 12.87 -17.87
C LYS A 138 -22.81 12.34 -19.32
N GLY A 139 -22.58 11.05 -19.52
CA GLY A 139 -22.58 10.40 -20.83
C GLY A 139 -21.18 10.16 -21.45
N TYR A 140 -20.11 10.50 -20.73
CA TYR A 140 -18.73 10.30 -21.21
C TYR A 140 -18.19 8.93 -20.79
N ALA A 141 -18.70 7.86 -21.41
CA ALA A 141 -18.39 6.47 -21.03
C ALA A 141 -16.92 6.04 -21.20
N LEU A 142 -16.11 6.81 -21.95
CA LEU A 142 -14.68 6.54 -22.17
C LEU A 142 -13.78 7.62 -21.54
N ALA A 143 -14.31 8.43 -20.63
CA ALA A 143 -13.54 9.47 -19.97
C ALA A 143 -12.43 8.88 -19.09
N GLN A 144 -11.29 9.57 -19.05
CA GLN A 144 -10.18 9.27 -18.16
C GLN A 144 -9.70 10.56 -17.51
N LEU A 145 -9.40 10.51 -16.21
CA LEU A 145 -8.77 11.60 -15.48
C LEU A 145 -7.44 11.13 -14.92
N GLN A 146 -6.43 11.96 -15.08
CA GLN A 146 -5.09 11.70 -14.57
C GLN A 146 -4.46 13.01 -14.09
N LEU A 147 -3.59 12.90 -13.10
CA LEU A 147 -2.70 13.99 -12.74
C LEU A 147 -1.47 13.94 -13.65
N THR A 148 -1.09 15.10 -14.15
CA THR A 148 0.08 15.27 -15.03
C THR A 148 0.99 16.34 -14.44
N HIS A 149 2.26 16.33 -14.83
CA HIS A 149 3.26 17.33 -14.41
C HIS A 149 3.43 17.42 -12.89
N PHE A 150 4.05 16.39 -12.31
CA PHE A 150 4.37 16.36 -10.88
C PHE A 150 5.59 17.24 -10.59
N ILE A 151 5.43 18.18 -9.66
CA ILE A 151 6.50 19.04 -9.16
C ILE A 151 6.63 18.78 -7.66
N SER A 152 7.86 18.53 -7.21
CA SER A 152 8.19 18.48 -5.80
C SER A 152 8.96 19.76 -5.47
N ASP A 153 8.46 20.55 -4.52
CA ASP A 153 9.15 21.75 -4.00
C ASP A 153 10.39 21.38 -3.13
N GLY A 154 10.94 20.18 -3.32
CA GLY A 154 12.13 19.69 -2.64
C GLY A 154 13.39 20.39 -3.11
N THR A 155 13.64 21.61 -2.62
CA THR A 155 14.99 22.13 -2.42
C THR A 155 15.80 21.13 -1.59
N LEU A 156 16.90 20.64 -2.18
CA LEU A 156 18.05 20.07 -1.46
C LEU A 156 18.79 21.18 -0.72
#